data_AF-A0A9E3FV43-F1
#
_entry.id   AF-A0A9E3FV43-F1
#
_cell.length_a   1.000
_cell.length_b   1.000
_cell.length_c   1.000
_cell.angle_alpha   90.00
_cell.angle_beta   90.00
_cell.angle_gamma   90.00
#
_symmetry.space_group_name_H-M   'P 1'
#
loop_
_entity.id
_entity.type
_entity.pdbx_description
1 polymer ?
#
loop_
_entity_poly.entity_id
_entity_poly.type
_entity_poly.pdbx_seq_one_letter_code
_entity_poly.pdbx_strand_id
1 'polypeptide(L)'
;MPLEVAGSQYSPLAWSDIAGWKEDDHLAAFQAFRSSCKPITVQQVPPANAPPAVSKALGTSLREPCEAARNAKIADADKARAFFEAHFVPVEISRLGEGAGFVTGYYEPVIEGSRTPTDVYNVPVYRRPSNLFVRGYSQDAPDLPNKGPVYRKIGRRKLVPYYDRAEIEDGAIAGRGLEICWLKSQTDLLFSQIQGSARVKLSDGSTIRINYDAHNGYPYTPVGRILIDRGIIPKEEMSMQRIREWMEQNPDGAKELRRQNRAYVFFRVVHLSDQDEAVGAQGVPLTPGRSIAVDKTLHVYGTPFFIEGELPIESAQAKTPFHRLMIAQDTGSAITGPARADLYFGAGADAGKVSGRLKHNMRFVMLVPRSLDPLARGRKMPLPDARPSETIAKLFPQTDPLADQLKDRGQAKDGKAEATPQVASAAPTDPKPAIPAPQRKAAATTPVPPPATVAQATDPATPTAAIPLPAPRPRIDDGHWHHRYLRRYYRDR
;
A
#
# COMPACT_ATOMS: atom_id res chain seq x y z
N MET A 1 -13.71 7.13 -24.13
CA MET A 1 -14.65 6.94 -23.00
C MET A 1 -14.16 7.77 -21.82
N PRO A 2 -15.04 8.36 -21.01
CA PRO A 2 -14.62 9.01 -19.77
C PRO A 2 -14.01 7.97 -18.81
N LEU A 3 -12.95 8.35 -18.11
CA LEU A 3 -12.43 7.61 -16.96
C LEU A 3 -13.43 7.75 -15.79
N GLU A 4 -13.83 6.67 -15.11
CA GLU A 4 -14.79 6.72 -14.00
C GLU A 4 -14.38 5.84 -12.81
N VAL A 5 -13.54 6.32 -11.90
CA VAL A 5 -13.17 5.50 -10.73
C VAL A 5 -14.23 5.67 -9.64
N ALA A 6 -14.93 4.59 -9.27
CA ALA A 6 -16.03 4.64 -8.31
C ALA A 6 -15.56 5.14 -6.93
N GLY A 7 -16.34 6.05 -6.32
CA GLY A 7 -16.01 6.63 -5.02
C GLY A 7 -14.76 7.52 -5.00
N SER A 8 -14.28 7.94 -6.17
CA SER A 8 -13.12 8.82 -6.29
C SER A 8 -13.50 10.22 -6.78
N GLN A 9 -12.59 11.15 -6.51
CA GLN A 9 -12.47 12.42 -7.23
C GLN A 9 -11.11 12.45 -7.91
N TYR A 10 -11.02 13.11 -9.06
CA TYR A 10 -9.74 13.29 -9.75
C TYR A 10 -9.72 14.61 -10.52
N SER A 11 -8.54 15.19 -10.64
CA SER A 11 -8.29 16.43 -11.38
C SER A 11 -7.04 16.29 -12.26
N PRO A 12 -7.07 16.79 -13.52
CA PRO A 12 -5.87 16.82 -14.34
C PRO A 12 -4.78 17.66 -13.71
N LEU A 13 -3.52 17.28 -13.95
CA LEU A 13 -2.34 18.05 -13.56
C LEU A 13 -1.50 18.40 -14.80
N ALA A 14 -0.70 19.46 -14.70
CA ALA A 14 0.47 19.58 -15.57
C ALA A 14 1.64 18.78 -14.97
N TRP A 15 2.55 18.31 -15.82
CA TRP A 15 3.77 17.62 -15.35
C TRP A 15 4.63 18.50 -14.43
N SER A 16 4.55 19.83 -14.59
CA SER A 16 5.21 20.80 -13.71
C SER A 16 4.65 20.84 -12.29
N ASP A 17 3.42 20.34 -12.08
CA ASP A 17 2.71 20.41 -10.79
C ASP A 17 2.97 19.17 -9.92
N ILE A 18 3.80 18.24 -10.40
CA ILE A 18 4.17 17.00 -9.73
C ILE A 18 5.57 17.18 -9.13
N ALA A 19 5.63 17.38 -7.81
CA ALA A 19 6.90 17.61 -7.13
C ALA A 19 7.79 16.37 -7.24
N GLY A 20 9.07 16.58 -7.56
CA GLY A 20 10.02 15.47 -7.73
C GLY A 20 9.87 14.69 -9.03
N TRP A 21 8.96 15.08 -9.95
CA TRP A 21 8.78 14.36 -11.21
C TRP A 21 10.10 14.25 -11.97
N LYS A 22 10.81 15.37 -12.20
CA LYS A 22 12.04 15.38 -13.00
C LYS A 22 13.18 14.61 -12.36
N GLU A 23 13.20 14.54 -11.03
CA GLU A 23 14.25 13.93 -10.21
C GLU A 23 14.09 12.41 -10.06
N ASP A 24 12.92 11.84 -10.38
CA ASP A 24 12.70 10.41 -10.28
C ASP A 24 13.55 9.61 -11.29
N ASP A 25 13.98 8.42 -10.89
CA ASP A 25 14.59 7.43 -11.79
C ASP A 25 13.50 6.74 -12.63
N HIS A 26 13.12 7.41 -13.71
CA HIS A 26 12.13 6.91 -14.65
C HIS A 26 12.58 5.66 -15.39
N LEU A 27 13.88 5.39 -15.49
CA LEU A 27 14.35 4.17 -16.16
C LEU A 27 13.95 2.94 -15.34
N ALA A 28 14.11 2.97 -14.02
CA ALA A 28 13.62 1.92 -13.15
C ALA A 28 12.08 1.77 -13.22
N ALA A 29 11.35 2.89 -13.24
CA ALA A 29 9.89 2.87 -13.40
C ALA A 29 9.46 2.28 -14.76
N PHE A 30 10.16 2.62 -15.84
CA PHE A 30 9.91 2.09 -17.18
C PHE A 30 10.20 0.59 -17.27
N GLN A 31 11.28 0.11 -16.64
CA GLN A 31 11.60 -1.32 -16.60
C GLN A 31 10.52 -2.11 -15.86
N ALA A 32 10.04 -1.60 -14.72
CA ALA A 32 8.90 -2.18 -14.00
C ALA A 32 7.62 -2.15 -14.85
N PHE A 33 7.31 -1.03 -15.51
CA PHE A 33 6.14 -0.93 -16.39
C PHE A 33 6.23 -1.92 -17.56
N ARG A 34 7.42 -2.07 -18.16
CA ARG A 34 7.65 -2.98 -19.28
C ARG A 34 7.44 -4.44 -18.88
N SER A 35 7.72 -4.84 -17.64
CA SER A 35 7.44 -6.22 -17.19
C SER A 35 5.94 -6.52 -17.16
N SER A 36 5.12 -5.53 -16.81
CA SER A 36 3.64 -5.60 -16.88
C SER A 36 3.08 -5.70 -18.30
N CYS A 37 3.84 -5.32 -19.34
CA CYS A 37 3.33 -5.23 -20.70
C CYS A 37 3.04 -6.60 -21.35
N LYS A 38 3.77 -7.66 -20.97
CA LYS A 38 3.54 -9.01 -21.50
C LYS A 38 2.13 -9.53 -21.16
N PRO A 39 1.69 -9.60 -19.89
CA PRO A 39 0.33 -10.06 -19.59
C PRO A 39 -0.77 -9.13 -20.13
N ILE A 40 -0.52 -7.81 -20.18
CA ILE A 40 -1.50 -6.84 -20.69
C ILE A 40 -1.76 -7.02 -22.19
N THR A 41 -0.71 -7.24 -22.98
CA THR A 41 -0.83 -7.42 -24.45
C THR A 41 -1.41 -8.79 -24.84
N VAL A 42 -1.36 -9.79 -23.97
CA VAL A 42 -1.90 -11.14 -24.23
C VAL A 42 -3.36 -11.29 -23.78
N GLN A 43 -3.83 -10.48 -22.83
CA GLN A 43 -5.23 -10.53 -22.38
C GLN A 43 -6.19 -10.33 -23.56
N GLN A 44 -7.20 -11.20 -23.71
CA GLN A 44 -8.23 -11.07 -24.74
C GLN A 44 -9.20 -9.94 -24.37
N VAL A 45 -9.67 -9.18 -25.36
CA VAL A 45 -10.74 -8.19 -25.17
C VAL A 45 -12.00 -8.95 -24.74
N PRO A 46 -12.65 -8.58 -23.61
CA PRO A 46 -13.90 -9.22 -23.22
C PRO A 46 -14.96 -9.06 -24.32
N PRO A 47 -15.87 -10.05 -24.51
CA PRO A 47 -16.94 -9.93 -25.49
C PRO A 47 -17.81 -8.69 -25.25
N ALA A 48 -18.32 -8.09 -26.33
CA ALA A 48 -19.03 -6.81 -26.34
C ALA A 48 -20.21 -6.69 -25.35
N ASN A 49 -20.75 -7.82 -24.89
CA ASN A 49 -21.91 -7.88 -23.99
C ASN A 49 -21.55 -7.91 -22.49
N ALA A 50 -20.28 -7.76 -22.12
CA ALA A 50 -19.88 -7.75 -20.72
C ALA A 50 -20.17 -6.37 -20.09
N PRO A 51 -20.77 -6.29 -18.87
CA PRO A 51 -21.13 -5.00 -18.27
C PRO A 51 -19.90 -4.08 -18.16
N PRO A 52 -20.04 -2.77 -18.46
CA PRO A 52 -18.94 -1.83 -18.45
C PRO A 52 -18.52 -1.58 -16.99
N ALA A 53 -17.35 -2.10 -16.64
CA ALA A 53 -16.63 -1.70 -15.43
C ALA A 53 -15.46 -0.82 -15.89
N VAL A 54 -15.15 0.22 -15.16
CA VAL A 54 -14.16 1.24 -15.57
C VAL A 54 -12.75 0.67 -15.64
N SER A 55 -12.49 -0.33 -14.79
CA SER A 55 -11.34 -1.24 -14.88
C SER A 55 -11.13 -1.79 -16.32
N LYS A 56 -12.19 -2.00 -17.12
CA LYS A 56 -12.02 -2.48 -18.50
C LYS A 56 -11.53 -1.40 -19.45
N ALA A 57 -12.00 -0.16 -19.32
CA ALA A 57 -11.59 0.93 -20.21
C ALA A 57 -10.11 1.28 -20.00
N LEU A 58 -9.68 1.41 -18.74
CA LEU A 58 -8.27 1.59 -18.38
C LEU A 58 -7.43 0.41 -18.84
N GLY A 59 -7.89 -0.83 -18.61
CA GLY A 59 -7.17 -2.04 -19.02
C GLY A 59 -6.99 -2.16 -20.54
N THR A 60 -8.03 -1.88 -21.33
CA THR A 60 -7.91 -1.86 -22.79
C THR A 60 -6.98 -0.75 -23.28
N SER A 61 -7.06 0.45 -22.67
CA SER A 61 -6.24 1.59 -23.08
C SER A 61 -4.74 1.45 -22.75
N LEU A 62 -4.37 0.60 -21.78
CA LEU A 62 -2.97 0.32 -21.45
C LEU A 62 -2.23 -0.46 -22.54
N ARG A 63 -2.95 -1.12 -23.47
CA ARG A 63 -2.32 -1.94 -24.53
C ARG A 63 -1.39 -1.13 -25.42
N GLU A 64 -1.82 0.05 -25.86
CA GLU A 64 -1.03 0.89 -26.77
C GLU A 64 0.29 1.35 -26.12
N PRO A 65 0.30 1.95 -24.91
CA PRO A 65 1.55 2.22 -24.19
C PRO A 65 2.38 0.95 -23.95
N CYS A 66 1.76 -0.20 -23.68
CA CYS A 66 2.48 -1.45 -23.48
C CYS A 66 3.16 -1.96 -24.76
N GLU A 67 2.50 -1.87 -25.92
CA GLU A 67 3.07 -2.21 -27.21
C GLU A 67 4.24 -1.28 -27.56
N ALA A 68 4.07 0.03 -27.34
CA ALA A 68 5.13 1.01 -27.49
C ALA A 68 6.33 0.70 -26.58
N ALA A 69 6.11 0.43 -25.29
CA ALA A 69 7.16 0.11 -24.33
C ALA A 69 7.92 -1.19 -24.68
N ARG A 70 7.24 -2.20 -25.23
CA ARG A 70 7.87 -3.45 -25.68
C ARG A 70 8.78 -3.26 -26.89
N ASN A 71 8.43 -2.34 -27.78
CA ASN A 71 9.19 -2.07 -29.01
C ASN A 71 10.28 -1.00 -28.80
N ALA A 72 10.17 -0.19 -27.75
CA ALA A 72 11.11 0.88 -27.46
C ALA A 72 12.43 0.37 -26.84
N LYS A 73 13.55 0.89 -27.33
CA LYS A 73 14.90 0.69 -26.77
C LYS A 73 15.28 1.87 -25.89
N ILE A 74 14.66 1.94 -24.71
CA ILE A 74 14.92 2.99 -23.72
C ILE A 74 15.99 2.49 -22.75
N ALA A 75 17.08 3.25 -22.65
CA ALA A 75 18.26 2.90 -21.85
C ALA A 75 18.70 4.00 -20.88
N ASP A 76 18.01 5.15 -20.87
CA ASP A 76 18.32 6.28 -19.99
C ASP A 76 17.03 6.89 -19.42
N ALA A 77 17.17 7.60 -18.29
CA ALA A 77 16.05 8.13 -17.53
C ALA A 77 15.29 9.23 -18.27
N ASP A 78 15.96 10.06 -19.07
CA ASP A 78 15.31 11.14 -19.81
C ASP A 78 14.39 10.61 -20.91
N LYS A 79 14.83 9.60 -21.67
CA LYS A 79 13.97 8.91 -22.65
C LYS A 79 12.82 8.18 -21.98
N ALA A 80 13.05 7.60 -20.80
CA ALA A 80 11.99 6.94 -20.04
C ALA A 80 10.94 7.94 -19.54
N ARG A 81 11.36 9.11 -19.03
CA ARG A 81 10.46 10.21 -18.67
C ARG A 81 9.66 10.68 -19.88
N ALA A 82 10.34 10.94 -21.00
CA ALA A 82 9.70 11.37 -22.25
C ALA A 82 8.67 10.34 -22.75
N PHE A 83 8.92 9.04 -22.56
CA PHE A 83 7.94 8.00 -22.86
C PHE A 83 6.65 8.17 -22.02
N PHE A 84 6.75 8.33 -20.70
CA PHE A 84 5.56 8.53 -19.88
C PHE A 84 4.82 9.83 -20.23
N GLU A 85 5.55 10.92 -20.47
CA GLU A 85 4.97 12.20 -20.89
C GLU A 85 4.27 12.11 -22.26
N ALA A 86 4.82 11.31 -23.19
CA ALA A 86 4.26 11.12 -24.52
C ALA A 86 3.02 10.23 -24.53
N HIS A 87 2.94 9.22 -23.67
CA HIS A 87 1.88 8.20 -23.71
C HIS A 87 0.77 8.38 -22.65
N PHE A 88 1.01 9.20 -21.63
CA PHE A 88 0.07 9.35 -20.52
C PHE A 88 -0.28 10.82 -20.23
N VAL A 89 -1.34 11.00 -19.45
CA VAL A 89 -1.76 12.27 -18.84
C VAL A 89 -1.84 12.05 -17.32
N PRO A 90 -1.24 12.93 -16.50
CA PRO A 90 -1.31 12.80 -15.07
C PRO A 90 -2.64 13.33 -14.53
N VAL A 91 -3.27 12.57 -13.64
CA VAL A 91 -4.44 13.00 -12.88
C VAL A 91 -4.17 12.77 -11.39
N GLU A 92 -4.40 13.79 -10.58
CA GLU A 92 -4.46 13.62 -9.13
C GLU A 92 -5.72 12.82 -8.79
N ILE A 93 -5.60 11.80 -7.94
CA ILE A 93 -6.73 10.97 -7.53
C ILE A 93 -6.79 10.87 -6.01
N SER A 94 -7.99 11.05 -5.46
CA SER A 94 -8.28 10.81 -4.04
C SER A 94 -9.66 10.16 -3.88
N ARG A 95 -9.96 9.69 -2.67
CA ARG A 95 -11.33 9.30 -2.32
C ARG A 95 -12.20 10.55 -2.28
N LEU A 96 -13.46 10.42 -2.71
CA LEU A 96 -14.41 11.53 -2.66
C LEU A 96 -14.53 12.09 -1.24
N GLY A 97 -14.30 13.39 -1.07
CA GLY A 97 -14.32 14.07 0.23
C GLY A 97 -13.02 13.96 1.05
N GLU A 98 -12.00 13.26 0.55
CA GLU A 98 -10.67 13.18 1.18
C GLU A 98 -9.63 13.92 0.31
N GLY A 99 -8.72 14.64 0.96
CA GLY A 99 -7.68 15.42 0.29
C GLY A 99 -6.40 14.65 -0.04
N ALA A 100 -6.18 13.49 0.57
CA ALA A 100 -4.96 12.69 0.36
C ALA A 100 -5.30 11.20 0.20
N GLY A 101 -4.40 10.46 -0.46
CA GLY A 101 -4.40 9.01 -0.42
C GLY A 101 -3.67 8.47 0.80
N PHE A 102 -3.61 7.16 0.93
CA PHE A 102 -2.97 6.48 2.07
C PHE A 102 -2.08 5.32 1.62
N VAL A 103 -0.87 5.26 2.18
CA VAL A 103 0.08 4.18 1.90
C VAL A 103 0.45 3.39 3.16
N THR A 104 0.65 2.10 2.94
CA THR A 104 1.36 1.19 3.86
C THR A 104 2.57 0.60 3.12
N GLY A 105 3.37 -0.23 3.78
CA GLY A 105 4.41 -1.00 3.11
C GLY A 105 4.28 -2.50 3.36
N TYR A 106 4.78 -3.28 2.40
CA TYR A 106 4.92 -4.72 2.49
C TYR A 106 6.28 -5.18 1.91
N TYR A 107 6.65 -6.42 2.23
CA TYR A 107 7.95 -7.00 1.88
C TYR A 107 7.88 -8.53 1.80
N GLU A 108 8.90 -9.17 1.23
CA GLU A 108 9.03 -10.62 1.26
C GLU A 108 9.87 -11.06 2.48
N PRO A 109 9.28 -11.69 3.51
CA PRO A 109 10.00 -12.13 4.69
C PRO A 109 10.96 -13.27 4.37
N VAL A 110 12.12 -13.25 5.02
CA VAL A 110 13.11 -14.32 4.98
C VAL A 110 13.08 -14.99 6.36
N ILE A 111 12.65 -16.25 6.40
CA ILE A 111 12.42 -17.01 7.62
C ILE A 111 13.10 -18.38 7.54
N GLU A 112 13.31 -19.02 8.68
CA GLU A 112 13.89 -20.36 8.75
C GLU A 112 12.80 -21.44 8.76
N GLY A 113 13.08 -22.57 8.14
CA GLY A 113 12.17 -23.71 8.13
C GLY A 113 12.86 -25.04 7.88
N SER A 114 12.03 -26.09 7.84
CA SER A 114 12.45 -27.46 7.55
C SER A 114 11.52 -28.13 6.55
N ARG A 115 12.06 -29.04 5.73
CA ARG A 115 11.27 -29.92 4.86
C ARG A 115 10.57 -31.06 5.60
N THR A 116 10.94 -31.29 6.85
CA THR A 116 10.36 -32.32 7.70
C THR A 116 10.03 -31.74 9.06
N PRO A 117 8.94 -32.21 9.72
CA PRO A 117 8.61 -31.75 11.06
C PRO A 117 9.70 -32.17 12.05
N THR A 118 10.04 -31.26 12.97
CA THR A 118 10.90 -31.53 14.13
C THR A 118 10.31 -30.87 15.37
N ASP A 119 10.91 -31.08 16.54
CA ASP A 119 10.49 -30.40 17.77
C ASP A 119 10.59 -28.86 17.67
N VAL A 120 11.54 -28.38 16.85
CA VAL A 120 11.76 -26.95 16.60
C VAL A 120 10.90 -26.45 15.45
N TYR A 121 10.80 -27.21 14.35
CA TYR A 121 10.03 -26.86 13.16
C TYR A 121 8.73 -27.67 13.14
N ASN A 122 7.72 -27.20 13.87
CA ASN A 122 6.47 -27.92 14.08
C ASN A 122 5.24 -27.19 13.51
N VAL A 123 5.41 -26.01 12.91
CA VAL A 123 4.31 -25.21 12.35
C VAL A 123 4.18 -25.43 10.84
N PRO A 124 3.16 -26.17 10.36
CA PRO A 124 3.05 -26.51 8.95
C PRO A 124 2.63 -25.32 8.07
N VAL A 125 3.34 -25.11 6.97
CA VAL A 125 2.91 -24.24 5.87
C VAL A 125 2.11 -25.08 4.89
N TYR A 126 0.84 -24.75 4.67
CA TYR A 126 -0.05 -25.57 3.84
C TYR A 126 -0.17 -25.07 2.41
N ARG A 127 -0.20 -26.03 1.47
CA ARG A 127 -0.64 -25.79 0.09
C ARG A 127 -2.17 -25.76 -0.04
N ARG A 128 -2.67 -25.25 -1.17
CA ARG A 128 -4.10 -25.22 -1.46
C ARG A 128 -4.71 -26.63 -1.35
N PRO A 129 -5.68 -26.85 -0.45
CA PRO A 129 -6.32 -28.16 -0.31
C PRO A 129 -7.20 -28.51 -1.51
N SER A 130 -7.19 -29.76 -1.95
CA SER A 130 -8.00 -30.25 -3.08
C SER A 130 -9.51 -30.26 -2.86
N ASN A 131 -9.96 -29.98 -1.62
CA ASN A 131 -11.36 -29.86 -1.27
C ASN A 131 -11.77 -28.40 -0.97
N LEU A 132 -10.96 -27.42 -1.38
CA LEU A 132 -11.24 -26.00 -1.29
C LEU A 132 -11.95 -25.53 -2.55
N PHE A 133 -13.22 -25.16 -2.43
CA PHE A 133 -14.09 -24.83 -3.56
C PHE A 133 -14.47 -23.36 -3.57
N VAL A 134 -14.40 -22.75 -4.75
CA VAL A 134 -14.92 -21.40 -5.03
C VAL A 134 -15.95 -21.51 -6.14
N ARG A 135 -17.13 -20.90 -5.96
CA ARG A 135 -18.19 -20.96 -6.97
C ARG A 135 -17.76 -20.28 -8.26
N GLY A 136 -17.96 -20.94 -9.39
CA GLY A 136 -17.59 -20.42 -10.71
C GLY A 136 -16.13 -20.65 -11.11
N TYR A 137 -15.33 -21.31 -10.25
CA TYR A 137 -13.93 -21.62 -10.54
C TYR A 137 -13.69 -23.13 -10.44
N SER A 138 -12.90 -23.67 -11.37
CA SER A 138 -12.44 -25.06 -11.31
C SER A 138 -11.33 -25.22 -10.26
N GLN A 139 -11.08 -26.45 -9.82
CA GLN A 139 -10.04 -26.73 -8.81
C GLN A 139 -8.61 -26.50 -9.33
N ASP A 140 -8.41 -26.71 -10.62
CA ASP A 140 -7.15 -26.52 -11.35
C ASP A 140 -6.94 -25.09 -11.85
N ALA A 141 -7.87 -24.17 -11.55
CA ALA A 141 -7.73 -22.78 -11.91
C ALA A 141 -6.37 -22.25 -11.39
N PRO A 142 -5.57 -21.60 -12.26
CA PRO A 142 -4.23 -21.11 -11.90
C PRO A 142 -4.30 -20.05 -10.81
N ASP A 143 -5.36 -19.24 -10.82
CA ASP A 143 -5.65 -18.24 -9.80
C ASP A 143 -7.09 -18.36 -9.32
N LEU A 144 -7.30 -18.16 -8.02
CA LEU A 144 -8.62 -18.01 -7.41
C LEU A 144 -8.88 -16.54 -7.09
N PRO A 145 -10.16 -16.13 -6.99
CA PRO A 145 -10.46 -14.79 -6.51
C PRO A 145 -9.88 -14.61 -5.11
N ASN A 146 -9.39 -13.40 -4.87
CA ASN A 146 -8.71 -12.95 -3.66
C ASN A 146 -9.67 -12.42 -2.58
N LYS A 147 -10.98 -12.52 -2.84
CA LYS A 147 -12.09 -12.17 -1.94
C LYS A 147 -13.29 -13.09 -2.24
N GLY A 148 -14.19 -13.19 -1.26
CA GLY A 148 -15.45 -13.90 -1.41
C GLY A 148 -15.47 -15.25 -0.68
N PRO A 149 -16.63 -15.93 -0.68
CA PRO A 149 -16.82 -17.12 0.11
C PRO A 149 -16.11 -18.33 -0.50
N VAL A 150 -15.49 -19.12 0.37
CA VAL A 150 -14.79 -20.36 0.03
C VAL A 150 -15.41 -21.50 0.82
N TYR A 151 -15.57 -22.64 0.17
CA TYR A 151 -16.35 -23.76 0.68
C TYR A 151 -15.53 -25.04 0.73
N ARG A 152 -15.91 -25.94 1.63
CA ARG A 152 -15.50 -27.35 1.60
C ARG A 152 -16.70 -28.23 1.38
N LYS A 153 -16.45 -29.39 0.77
CA LYS A 153 -17.47 -30.40 0.55
C LYS A 153 -17.57 -31.33 1.76
N ILE A 154 -18.79 -31.56 2.25
CA ILE A 154 -19.13 -32.59 3.22
C ILE A 154 -20.11 -33.57 2.57
N GLY A 155 -19.75 -34.86 2.56
CA GLY A 155 -20.52 -35.90 1.88
C GLY A 155 -20.60 -35.69 0.36
N ARG A 156 -21.69 -36.16 -0.27
CA ARG A 156 -21.80 -36.15 -1.75
C ARG A 156 -22.14 -34.80 -2.37
N ARG A 157 -22.83 -33.89 -1.66
CA ARG A 157 -23.35 -32.63 -2.27
C ARG A 157 -23.36 -31.39 -1.37
N LYS A 158 -23.10 -31.49 -0.07
CA LYS A 158 -23.22 -30.31 0.80
C LYS A 158 -21.93 -29.47 0.76
N LEU A 159 -22.06 -28.22 0.34
CA LEU A 159 -21.02 -27.21 0.50
C LEU A 159 -21.26 -26.46 1.81
N VAL A 160 -20.24 -26.36 2.63
CA VAL A 160 -20.22 -25.54 3.85
C VAL A 160 -19.03 -24.60 3.79
N PRO A 161 -18.99 -23.50 4.56
CA PRO A 161 -17.81 -22.65 4.66
C PRO A 161 -16.54 -23.47 4.94
N TYR A 162 -15.42 -23.03 4.37
CA TYR A 162 -14.13 -23.64 4.67
C TYR A 162 -13.77 -23.46 6.15
N TYR A 163 -12.78 -24.22 6.62
CA TYR A 163 -12.29 -24.11 7.99
C TYR A 163 -11.69 -22.72 8.25
N ASP A 164 -11.97 -22.15 9.41
CA ASP A 164 -11.29 -20.93 9.84
C ASP A 164 -9.87 -21.21 10.39
N ARG A 165 -9.15 -20.14 10.72
CA ARG A 165 -7.77 -20.25 11.24
C ARG A 165 -7.68 -21.15 12.47
N ALA A 166 -8.59 -21.02 13.43
CA ALA A 166 -8.51 -21.77 14.68
C ALA A 166 -8.69 -23.27 14.41
N GLU A 167 -9.69 -23.64 13.60
CA GLU A 167 -9.92 -25.02 13.19
C GLU A 167 -8.71 -25.61 12.44
N ILE A 168 -8.08 -24.83 11.54
CA ILE A 168 -6.88 -25.26 10.81
C ILE A 168 -5.68 -25.45 11.74
N GLU A 169 -5.44 -24.49 12.64
CA GLU A 169 -4.36 -24.57 13.65
C GLU A 169 -4.57 -25.75 14.63
N ASP A 170 -5.83 -26.10 14.92
CA ASP A 170 -6.19 -27.25 15.76
C ASP A 170 -6.19 -28.58 14.97
N GLY A 171 -5.78 -28.56 13.69
CA GLY A 171 -5.48 -29.75 12.91
C GLY A 171 -6.59 -30.24 11.98
N ALA A 172 -7.62 -29.45 11.67
CA ALA A 172 -8.73 -29.86 10.81
C ALA A 172 -8.34 -30.31 9.39
N ILE A 173 -7.11 -29.98 8.96
CA ILE A 173 -6.52 -30.41 7.68
C ILE A 173 -5.18 -31.15 7.82
N ALA A 174 -4.78 -31.50 9.04
CA ALA A 174 -3.52 -32.21 9.30
C ALA A 174 -3.55 -33.65 8.75
N GLY A 175 -2.38 -34.21 8.46
CA GLY A 175 -2.24 -35.60 8.01
C GLY A 175 -2.76 -35.87 6.58
N ARG A 176 -3.11 -34.81 5.85
CA ARG A 176 -3.54 -34.89 4.44
C ARG A 176 -2.38 -34.75 3.45
N GLY A 177 -1.15 -34.72 3.98
CA GLY A 177 0.08 -34.52 3.22
C GLY A 177 0.08 -33.20 2.46
N LEU A 178 -0.49 -32.12 3.02
CA LEU A 178 -0.64 -30.79 2.42
C LEU A 178 0.52 -29.83 2.74
N GLU A 179 1.41 -30.25 3.63
CA GLU A 179 2.52 -29.48 4.16
C GLU A 179 3.57 -29.23 3.05
N ILE A 180 4.01 -27.97 2.92
CA ILE A 180 5.10 -27.55 2.03
C ILE A 180 6.43 -27.62 2.77
N CYS A 181 6.43 -27.07 3.99
CA CYS A 181 7.54 -27.02 4.93
C CYS A 181 6.99 -26.73 6.33
N TRP A 182 7.86 -26.74 7.33
CA TRP A 182 7.54 -26.42 8.72
C TRP A 182 8.37 -25.25 9.21
N LEU A 183 7.72 -24.31 9.90
CA LEU A 183 8.32 -23.13 10.50
C LEU A 183 8.47 -23.32 12.02
N LYS A 184 9.26 -22.44 12.65
CA LYS A 184 9.43 -22.41 14.11
C LYS A 184 8.26 -21.80 14.86
N SER A 185 7.53 -20.89 14.21
CA SER A 185 6.58 -20.00 14.88
C SER A 185 5.30 -19.81 14.08
N GLN A 186 4.17 -19.90 14.78
CA GLN A 186 2.86 -19.54 14.23
C GLN A 186 2.78 -18.02 13.96
N THR A 187 3.58 -17.22 14.66
CA THR A 187 3.70 -15.79 14.40
C THR A 187 4.35 -15.57 13.03
N ASP A 188 5.46 -16.24 12.72
CA ASP A 188 6.08 -16.15 11.40
C ASP A 188 5.13 -16.58 10.29
N LEU A 189 4.40 -17.69 10.49
CA LEU A 189 3.38 -18.12 9.54
C LEU A 189 2.31 -17.04 9.32
N LEU A 190 1.76 -16.45 10.39
CA LEU A 190 0.78 -15.37 10.27
C LEU A 190 1.35 -14.18 9.48
N PHE A 191 2.57 -13.74 9.78
CA PHE A 191 3.19 -12.62 9.08
C PHE A 191 3.44 -12.95 7.61
N SER A 192 3.95 -14.14 7.27
CA SER A 192 4.07 -14.59 5.88
C SER A 192 2.73 -14.62 5.16
N GLN A 193 1.64 -15.01 5.84
CA GLN A 193 0.28 -14.99 5.28
C GLN A 193 -0.23 -13.56 5.03
N ILE A 194 0.13 -12.61 5.89
CA ILE A 194 -0.20 -11.19 5.70
C ILE A 194 0.58 -10.60 4.52
N GLN A 195 1.87 -10.93 4.39
CA GLN A 195 2.71 -10.47 3.29
C GLN A 195 2.38 -11.15 1.95
N GLY A 196 1.85 -12.38 1.99
CA GLY A 196 1.44 -13.14 0.80
C GLY A 196 2.57 -13.93 0.12
N SER A 197 3.82 -13.77 0.55
CA SER A 197 4.97 -14.55 0.10
C SER A 197 6.00 -14.71 1.21
N ALA A 198 6.97 -15.62 1.04
CA ALA A 198 8.15 -15.74 1.90
C ALA A 198 9.29 -16.52 1.23
N ARG A 199 10.51 -16.28 1.72
CA ARG A 199 11.69 -17.13 1.49
C ARG A 199 11.95 -17.97 2.75
N VAL A 200 11.82 -19.28 2.64
CA VAL A 200 12.08 -20.21 3.74
C VAL A 200 13.46 -20.82 3.57
N LYS A 201 14.43 -20.35 4.36
CA LYS A 201 15.79 -20.89 4.42
C LYS A 201 15.80 -22.20 5.18
N LEU A 202 16.37 -23.23 4.56
CA LEU A 202 16.51 -24.57 5.13
C LEU A 202 17.90 -24.75 5.74
N SER A 203 18.03 -25.75 6.62
CA SER A 203 19.29 -26.07 7.30
C SER A 203 20.40 -26.55 6.36
N ASP A 204 20.05 -27.05 5.17
CA ASP A 204 21.01 -27.46 4.13
C ASP A 204 21.50 -26.28 3.27
N GLY A 205 21.09 -25.06 3.57
CA GLY A 205 21.43 -23.84 2.84
C GLY A 205 20.55 -23.56 1.63
N SER A 206 19.64 -24.46 1.26
CA SER A 206 18.68 -24.22 0.18
C SER A 206 17.48 -23.38 0.63
N THR A 207 16.80 -22.76 -0.32
CA THR A 207 15.63 -21.89 -0.07
C THR A 207 14.38 -22.47 -0.72
N ILE A 208 13.27 -22.52 0.02
CA ILE A 208 11.92 -22.71 -0.54
C ILE A 208 11.26 -21.34 -0.70
N ARG A 209 10.89 -20.98 -1.92
CA ARG A 209 10.11 -19.77 -2.21
C ARG A 209 8.63 -20.12 -2.22
N ILE A 210 7.83 -19.42 -1.41
CA ILE A 210 6.38 -19.62 -1.33
C ILE A 210 5.63 -18.33 -1.70
N ASN A 211 4.60 -18.46 -2.52
CA ASN A 211 3.68 -17.37 -2.89
C ASN A 211 2.23 -17.75 -2.59
N TYR A 212 1.39 -16.75 -2.41
CA TYR A 212 -0.06 -16.89 -2.27
C TYR A 212 -0.63 -17.79 -3.38
N ASP A 213 -1.54 -18.69 -2.99
CA ASP A 213 -2.28 -19.57 -3.88
C ASP A 213 -3.80 -19.44 -3.64
N ALA A 214 -4.23 -19.48 -2.38
CA ALA A 214 -5.64 -19.40 -2.02
C ALA A 214 -5.86 -18.85 -0.61
N HIS A 215 -7.13 -18.59 -0.29
CA HIS A 215 -7.58 -18.23 1.06
C HIS A 215 -8.77 -19.07 1.49
N ASN A 216 -9.11 -19.06 2.78
CA ASN A 216 -10.23 -19.82 3.35
C ASN A 216 -11.59 -19.09 3.32
N GLY A 217 -11.69 -17.94 2.65
CA GLY A 217 -12.95 -17.21 2.48
C GLY A 217 -13.37 -16.26 3.61
N TYR A 218 -12.65 -16.24 4.74
CA TYR A 218 -12.95 -15.29 5.82
C TYR A 218 -12.25 -13.94 5.60
N PRO A 219 -12.86 -12.83 6.06
CA PRO A 219 -12.24 -11.52 5.97
C PRO A 219 -11.04 -11.41 6.92
N TYR A 220 -10.02 -10.67 6.48
CA TYR A 220 -8.85 -10.37 7.31
C TYR A 220 -9.24 -9.47 8.47
N THR A 221 -8.84 -9.86 9.68
CA THR A 221 -8.97 -9.03 10.89
C THR A 221 -7.59 -8.55 11.34
N PRO A 222 -7.31 -7.23 11.35
CA PRO A 222 -6.00 -6.71 11.74
C PRO A 222 -5.72 -6.92 13.23
N VAL A 223 -4.78 -7.80 13.57
CA VAL A 223 -4.41 -8.11 14.97
C VAL A 223 -3.92 -6.87 15.74
N GLY A 224 -3.25 -5.92 15.06
CA GLY A 224 -2.85 -4.66 15.68
C GLY A 224 -4.03 -3.81 16.17
N ARG A 225 -5.17 -3.84 15.48
CA ARG A 225 -6.36 -3.11 15.93
C ARG A 225 -6.90 -3.67 17.24
N ILE A 226 -6.90 -5.00 17.38
CA ILE A 226 -7.35 -5.69 18.59
C ILE A 226 -6.44 -5.33 19.78
N LEU A 227 -5.13 -5.26 19.57
CA LEU A 227 -4.17 -4.87 20.61
C LEU A 227 -4.39 -3.42 21.08
N ILE A 228 -4.69 -2.50 20.16
CA ILE A 228 -5.08 -1.12 20.50
C ILE A 228 -6.38 -1.09 21.29
N ASP A 229 -7.42 -1.78 20.80
CA ASP A 229 -8.76 -1.74 21.40
C ASP A 229 -8.78 -2.35 22.80
N ARG A 230 -7.84 -3.26 23.09
CA ARG A 230 -7.63 -3.84 24.43
C ARG A 230 -6.72 -3.00 25.34
N GLY A 231 -6.18 -1.88 24.86
CA GLY A 231 -5.24 -1.05 25.61
C GLY A 231 -3.88 -1.69 25.88
N ILE A 232 -3.51 -2.73 25.12
CA ILE A 232 -2.26 -3.48 25.33
C ILE A 232 -1.07 -2.76 24.69
N ILE A 233 -1.29 -2.18 23.50
CA ILE A 233 -0.27 -1.43 22.77
C ILE A 233 -0.90 -0.11 22.30
N PRO A 234 -0.33 1.06 22.67
CA PRO A 234 -0.79 2.35 22.18
C PRO A 234 -0.78 2.43 20.65
N LYS A 235 -1.68 3.24 20.08
CA LYS A 235 -1.82 3.38 18.62
C LYS A 235 -0.53 3.95 18.00
N GLU A 236 0.15 4.81 18.73
CA GLU A 236 1.35 5.57 18.35
C GLU A 236 2.57 4.65 18.26
N GLU A 237 2.63 3.62 19.11
CA GLU A 237 3.69 2.61 19.12
C GLU A 237 3.42 1.44 18.16
N MET A 238 2.22 1.36 17.59
CA MET A 238 1.76 0.20 16.84
C MET A 238 2.58 0.03 15.55
N SER A 239 3.37 -1.04 15.50
CA SER A 239 4.16 -1.46 14.33
C SER A 239 4.16 -2.98 14.20
N MET A 240 4.57 -3.51 13.04
CA MET A 240 4.72 -4.96 12.87
C MET A 240 5.73 -5.55 13.86
N GLN A 241 6.81 -4.82 14.14
CA GLN A 241 7.84 -5.19 15.11
C GLN A 241 7.25 -5.28 16.52
N ARG A 242 6.52 -4.25 16.94
CA ARG A 242 5.91 -4.19 18.27
C ARG A 242 4.88 -5.30 18.50
N ILE A 243 4.10 -5.64 17.47
CA ILE A 243 3.16 -6.78 17.52
C ILE A 243 3.93 -8.10 17.68
N ARG A 244 5.00 -8.30 16.92
CA ARG A 244 5.83 -9.50 16.97
C ARG A 244 6.49 -9.68 18.34
N GLU A 245 7.12 -8.63 18.85
CA GLU A 245 7.73 -8.61 20.19
C GLU A 245 6.70 -8.98 21.27
N TRP A 246 5.50 -8.40 21.22
CA TRP A 246 4.45 -8.74 22.17
C TRP A 246 4.02 -10.20 22.05
N MET A 247 3.87 -10.73 20.83
CA MET A 247 3.48 -12.12 20.60
C MET A 247 4.54 -13.12 21.08
N GLU A 248 5.82 -12.78 20.97
CA GLU A 248 6.94 -13.59 21.46
C GLU A 248 6.99 -13.61 22.99
N GLN A 249 6.71 -12.47 23.63
CA GLN A 249 6.68 -12.34 25.09
C GLN A 249 5.40 -12.93 25.73
N ASN A 250 4.33 -13.12 24.95
CA ASN A 250 3.03 -13.58 25.44
C ASN A 250 2.48 -14.74 24.58
N PRO A 251 3.05 -15.96 24.63
CA PRO A 251 2.70 -17.03 23.69
C PRO A 251 1.21 -17.44 23.70
N ASP A 252 0.58 -17.52 24.87
CA ASP A 252 -0.85 -17.85 25.00
C ASP A 252 -1.75 -16.71 24.48
N GLY A 253 -1.40 -15.47 24.83
CA GLY A 253 -2.08 -14.28 24.30
C GLY A 253 -1.91 -14.16 22.79
N ALA A 254 -0.74 -14.52 22.25
CA ALA A 254 -0.48 -14.57 20.82
C ALA A 254 -1.37 -15.61 20.15
N LYS A 255 -1.52 -16.80 20.73
CA LYS A 255 -2.43 -17.83 20.21
C LYS A 255 -3.87 -17.32 20.12
N GLU A 256 -4.37 -16.72 21.18
CA GLU A 256 -5.72 -16.15 21.22
C GLU A 256 -5.88 -15.00 20.22
N LEU A 257 -4.93 -14.05 20.19
CA LEU A 257 -4.92 -12.92 19.26
C LEU A 257 -4.90 -13.36 17.79
N ARG A 258 -4.01 -14.29 17.42
CA ARG A 258 -3.91 -14.79 16.04
C ARG A 258 -5.25 -15.39 15.59
N ARG A 259 -5.93 -16.13 16.47
CA ARG A 259 -7.21 -16.80 16.18
C ARG A 259 -8.39 -15.85 16.01
N GLN A 260 -8.29 -14.61 16.49
CA GLN A 260 -9.26 -13.57 16.14
C GLN A 260 -9.25 -13.26 14.63
N ASN A 261 -8.10 -13.42 13.97
CA ASN A 261 -8.02 -13.38 12.52
C ASN A 261 -8.41 -14.72 11.91
N ARG A 262 -9.71 -14.91 11.65
CA ARG A 262 -10.27 -16.12 11.04
C ARG A 262 -9.74 -16.41 9.63
N ALA A 263 -9.21 -15.40 8.94
CA ALA A 263 -8.63 -15.56 7.61
C ALA A 263 -7.35 -16.41 7.65
N TYR A 264 -7.23 -17.32 6.70
CA TYR A 264 -6.07 -18.18 6.51
C TYR A 264 -5.67 -18.21 5.03
N VAL A 265 -4.37 -18.10 4.76
CA VAL A 265 -3.78 -18.13 3.42
C VAL A 265 -3.04 -19.44 3.20
N PHE A 266 -3.28 -20.04 2.04
CA PHE A 266 -2.56 -21.21 1.52
C PHE A 266 -1.55 -20.75 0.48
N PHE A 267 -0.42 -21.47 0.41
CA PHE A 267 0.68 -21.11 -0.45
C PHE A 267 0.90 -22.14 -1.56
N ARG A 268 1.68 -21.76 -2.56
CA ARG A 268 2.30 -22.66 -3.53
C ARG A 268 3.79 -22.41 -3.57
N VAL A 269 4.56 -23.45 -3.85
CA VAL A 269 6.00 -23.32 -4.10
C VAL A 269 6.18 -22.69 -5.48
N VAL A 270 7.08 -21.72 -5.57
CA VAL A 270 7.48 -21.09 -6.84
C VAL A 270 8.96 -21.37 -7.11
N HIS A 271 9.29 -21.56 -8.38
CA HIS A 271 10.66 -21.83 -8.82
C HIS A 271 11.35 -20.50 -9.13
N LEU A 272 11.73 -19.78 -8.07
CA LEU A 272 12.48 -18.53 -8.13
C LEU A 272 13.83 -18.76 -7.46
N SER A 273 14.89 -18.20 -8.04
CA SER A 273 16.22 -18.18 -7.42
C SER A 273 16.25 -17.22 -6.24
N ASP A 274 17.33 -17.26 -5.46
CA ASP A 274 17.53 -16.30 -4.35
C ASP A 274 17.74 -14.86 -4.82
N GLN A 275 18.08 -14.65 -6.09
CA GLN A 275 18.25 -13.30 -6.67
C GLN A 275 16.95 -12.75 -7.28
N ASP A 276 15.94 -13.60 -7.47
CA ASP A 276 14.66 -13.20 -8.02
C ASP A 276 13.78 -12.55 -6.96
N GLU A 277 12.99 -11.55 -7.37
CA GLU A 277 11.98 -10.92 -6.52
C GLU A 277 10.66 -11.71 -6.52
N ALA A 278 9.84 -11.48 -5.49
CA ALA A 278 8.54 -12.12 -5.39
C ALA A 278 7.66 -11.80 -6.61
N VAL A 279 6.88 -12.78 -7.06
CA VAL A 279 5.90 -12.58 -8.14
C VAL A 279 4.59 -12.01 -7.57
N GLY A 280 4.18 -10.83 -8.04
CA GLY A 280 2.93 -10.19 -7.62
C GLY A 280 1.69 -10.82 -8.23
N ALA A 281 0.51 -10.38 -7.80
CA ALA A 281 -0.77 -10.89 -8.30
C ALA A 281 -1.06 -10.61 -9.79
N GLN A 282 -0.25 -9.79 -10.48
CA GLN A 282 -0.27 -9.68 -11.95
C GLN A 282 0.42 -10.88 -12.64
N GLY A 283 1.21 -11.67 -11.92
CA GLY A 283 2.03 -12.75 -12.47
C GLY A 283 3.38 -12.29 -13.01
N VAL A 284 3.85 -11.11 -12.60
CA VAL A 284 5.18 -10.57 -12.95
C VAL A 284 6.03 -10.39 -11.68
N PRO A 285 7.37 -10.47 -11.77
CA PRO A 285 8.24 -10.14 -10.65
C PRO A 285 8.01 -8.70 -10.18
N LEU A 286 7.90 -8.53 -8.87
CA LEU A 286 7.86 -7.22 -8.23
C LEU A 286 9.24 -6.57 -8.27
N THR A 287 9.27 -5.26 -8.22
CA THR A 287 10.46 -4.42 -8.25
C THR A 287 10.46 -3.55 -6.99
N PRO A 288 11.43 -3.73 -6.07
CA PRO A 288 11.53 -2.96 -4.83
C PRO A 288 11.49 -1.45 -5.10
N GLY A 289 10.63 -0.73 -4.39
CA GLY A 289 10.47 0.72 -4.55
C GLY A 289 9.84 1.15 -5.88
N ARG A 290 9.35 0.22 -6.70
CA ARG A 290 8.65 0.48 -7.98
C ARG A 290 7.35 -0.29 -8.15
N SER A 291 7.08 -1.32 -7.36
CA SER A 291 5.80 -2.03 -7.39
C SER A 291 4.91 -1.62 -6.23
N ILE A 292 3.61 -1.55 -6.51
CA ILE A 292 2.57 -1.34 -5.50
C ILE A 292 1.45 -2.36 -5.61
N ALA A 293 0.87 -2.70 -4.46
CA ALA A 293 -0.43 -3.35 -4.38
C ALA A 293 -1.54 -2.29 -4.40
N VAL A 294 -2.58 -2.53 -5.20
CA VAL A 294 -3.73 -1.62 -5.33
C VAL A 294 -5.07 -2.35 -5.19
N ASP A 295 -6.17 -1.61 -5.08
CA ASP A 295 -7.51 -2.16 -5.15
C ASP A 295 -7.84 -2.62 -6.58
N LYS A 296 -7.78 -3.93 -6.83
CA LYS A 296 -8.06 -4.55 -8.15
C LYS A 296 -9.50 -4.33 -8.65
N THR A 297 -10.43 -3.94 -7.77
CA THR A 297 -11.82 -3.65 -8.19
C THR A 297 -11.96 -2.28 -8.83
N LEU A 298 -11.03 -1.37 -8.52
CA LEU A 298 -11.02 0.01 -9.00
C LEU A 298 -9.94 0.23 -10.07
N HIS A 299 -8.77 -0.38 -9.88
CA HIS A 299 -7.58 -0.20 -10.70
C HIS A 299 -7.25 -1.43 -11.53
N VAL A 300 -6.39 -1.24 -12.52
CA VAL A 300 -5.88 -2.32 -13.38
C VAL A 300 -4.39 -2.47 -13.17
N TYR A 301 -3.90 -3.71 -13.20
CA TYR A 301 -2.47 -3.95 -13.16
C TYR A 301 -1.74 -3.30 -14.35
N GLY A 302 -0.52 -2.85 -14.11
CA GLY A 302 0.28 -2.04 -15.03
C GLY A 302 0.00 -0.54 -14.97
N THR A 303 -1.07 -0.09 -14.30
CA THR A 303 -1.35 1.34 -14.16
C THR A 303 -0.20 2.02 -13.38
N PRO A 304 0.44 3.07 -13.93
CA PRO A 304 1.46 3.83 -13.22
C PRO A 304 0.83 4.85 -12.25
N PHE A 305 1.42 4.97 -11.06
CA PHE A 305 1.09 5.95 -10.04
C PHE A 305 2.35 6.61 -9.54
N PHE A 306 2.40 7.94 -9.62
CA PHE A 306 3.41 8.71 -8.92
C PHE A 306 2.93 9.00 -7.49
N ILE A 307 3.71 8.55 -6.51
CA ILE A 307 3.43 8.71 -5.09
C ILE A 307 4.34 9.81 -4.55
N GLU A 308 3.73 10.84 -3.95
CA GLU A 308 4.40 12.06 -3.50
C GLU A 308 4.12 12.31 -2.01
N GLY A 309 5.16 12.61 -1.23
CA GLY A 309 5.09 12.95 0.19
C GLY A 309 6.37 12.61 0.95
N GLU A 310 6.26 12.40 2.26
CA GLU A 310 7.38 12.05 3.13
C GLU A 310 7.15 10.70 3.82
N LEU A 311 8.18 9.86 3.89
CA LEU A 311 8.13 8.53 4.51
C LEU A 311 9.24 8.34 5.55
N PRO A 312 9.04 7.45 6.56
CA PRO A 312 10.05 7.10 7.54
C PRO A 312 10.96 5.99 7.00
N ILE A 313 11.75 6.32 5.97
CA ILE A 313 12.67 5.35 5.35
C ILE A 313 13.99 5.34 6.12
N GLU A 314 14.65 6.49 6.22
CA GLU A 314 15.97 6.61 6.85
C GLU A 314 15.90 6.64 8.39
N SER A 315 14.78 7.12 8.94
CA SER A 315 14.54 7.21 10.38
C SER A 315 13.11 6.82 10.74
N ALA A 316 12.77 6.79 12.03
CA ALA A 316 11.39 6.57 12.48
C ALA A 316 10.48 7.77 12.18
N GLN A 317 11.05 8.95 11.94
CA GLN A 317 10.33 10.15 11.56
C GLN A 317 10.11 10.18 10.05
N ALA A 318 8.89 10.51 9.64
CA ALA A 318 8.56 10.72 8.23
C ALA A 318 9.14 12.05 7.75
N LYS A 319 10.41 12.01 7.32
CA LYS A 319 11.14 13.17 6.78
C LYS A 319 11.91 12.86 5.50
N THR A 320 11.94 11.60 5.08
CA THR A 320 12.60 11.23 3.82
C THR A 320 11.63 11.57 2.68
N PRO A 321 11.98 12.52 1.78
CA PRO A 321 11.14 12.81 0.62
C PRO A 321 10.98 11.57 -0.23
N PHE A 322 9.74 11.29 -0.64
CA PHE A 322 9.39 10.14 -1.45
C PHE A 322 8.55 10.60 -2.64
N HIS A 323 9.22 10.73 -3.78
CA HIS A 323 8.64 11.11 -5.06
C HIS A 323 9.01 10.02 -6.07
N ARG A 324 8.11 9.06 -6.29
CA ARG A 324 8.41 7.89 -7.13
C ARG A 324 7.25 7.49 -8.02
N LEU A 325 7.55 7.30 -9.30
CA LEU A 325 6.67 6.58 -10.22
C LEU A 325 6.74 5.07 -9.93
N MET A 326 5.59 4.49 -9.62
CA MET A 326 5.43 3.10 -9.26
C MET A 326 4.31 2.45 -10.07
N ILE A 327 4.32 1.13 -10.19
CA ILE A 327 3.46 0.37 -11.08
C ILE A 327 2.58 -0.57 -10.25
N ALA A 328 1.28 -0.53 -10.51
CA ALA A 328 0.33 -1.46 -9.92
C ALA A 328 0.58 -2.89 -10.42
N GLN A 329 1.30 -3.71 -9.66
CA GLN A 329 1.67 -5.08 -10.06
C GLN A 329 1.11 -6.14 -9.11
N ASP A 330 0.44 -5.70 -8.06
CA ASP A 330 -0.05 -6.55 -6.99
C ASP A 330 -1.40 -6.09 -6.45
N THR A 331 -1.98 -6.89 -5.56
CA THR A 331 -3.19 -6.52 -4.82
C THR A 331 -3.24 -7.22 -3.47
N GLY A 332 -3.89 -6.60 -2.50
CA GLY A 332 -4.11 -7.18 -1.18
C GLY A 332 -5.57 -7.04 -0.75
N SER A 333 -6.08 -7.98 0.04
CA SER A 333 -7.47 -7.97 0.50
C SER A 333 -7.81 -6.72 1.32
N ALA A 334 -6.84 -6.21 2.09
CA ALA A 334 -6.92 -5.00 2.91
C ALA A 334 -6.66 -3.69 2.12
N ILE A 335 -6.23 -3.78 0.86
CA ILE A 335 -5.93 -2.64 0.01
C ILE A 335 -7.21 -2.27 -0.74
N THR A 336 -7.95 -1.31 -0.17
CA THR A 336 -9.27 -0.91 -0.68
C THR A 336 -9.41 0.59 -0.82
N GLY A 337 -9.94 1.03 -1.94
CA GLY A 337 -10.17 2.44 -2.25
C GLY A 337 -9.31 3.00 -3.38
N PRO A 338 -9.70 4.17 -3.93
CA PRO A 338 -9.14 4.71 -5.16
C PRO A 338 -7.74 5.32 -5.00
N ALA A 339 -7.38 5.80 -3.81
CA ALA A 339 -6.06 6.33 -3.49
C ALA A 339 -5.47 5.60 -2.28
N ARG A 340 -5.36 4.27 -2.40
CA ARG A 340 -4.83 3.37 -1.38
C ARG A 340 -3.82 2.43 -2.04
N ALA A 341 -2.58 2.39 -1.54
CA ALA A 341 -1.55 1.50 -2.05
C ALA A 341 -0.69 0.89 -0.95
N ASP A 342 -0.22 -0.34 -1.16
CA ASP A 342 0.84 -0.95 -0.36
C ASP A 342 2.14 -0.90 -1.15
N LEU A 343 3.19 -0.31 -0.58
CA LEU A 343 4.48 -0.09 -1.23
C LEU A 343 5.39 -1.31 -1.04
N TYR A 344 5.87 -1.92 -2.12
CA TYR A 344 6.79 -3.08 -2.02
C TYR A 344 8.23 -2.62 -1.78
N PHE A 345 8.88 -3.10 -0.71
CA PHE A 345 10.25 -2.74 -0.35
C PHE A 345 11.31 -3.81 -0.65
N GLY A 346 10.93 -4.92 -1.28
CA GLY A 346 11.85 -6.05 -1.53
C GLY A 346 11.81 -7.09 -0.43
N ALA A 347 12.91 -7.84 -0.28
CA ALA A 347 12.98 -8.97 0.63
C ALA A 347 13.88 -8.70 1.86
N GLY A 348 13.61 -9.43 2.94
CA GLY A 348 14.49 -9.48 4.11
C GLY A 348 14.21 -8.46 5.21
N ALA A 349 15.07 -8.45 6.22
CA ALA A 349 14.83 -7.75 7.48
C ALA A 349 14.77 -6.22 7.30
N ASP A 350 15.62 -5.63 6.45
CA ASP A 350 15.64 -4.17 6.28
C ASP A 350 14.42 -3.67 5.51
N ALA A 351 13.97 -4.40 4.49
CA ALA A 351 12.69 -4.16 3.84
C ALA A 351 11.53 -4.25 4.86
N GLY A 352 11.57 -5.22 5.77
CA GLY A 352 10.61 -5.38 6.86
C GLY A 352 10.61 -4.23 7.88
N LYS A 353 11.78 -3.70 8.23
CA LYS A 353 11.92 -2.52 9.11
C LYS A 353 11.31 -1.27 8.49
N VAL A 354 11.58 -1.02 7.21
CA VAL A 354 11.03 0.13 6.50
C VAL A 354 9.51 -0.04 6.37
N SER A 355 9.05 -1.09 5.69
CA SER A 355 7.63 -1.34 5.43
C SER A 355 6.75 -1.36 6.69
N GLY A 356 7.24 -1.94 7.79
CA GLY A 356 6.52 -2.03 9.06
C GLY A 356 6.18 -0.70 9.74
N ARG A 357 6.87 0.39 9.36
CA ARG A 357 6.63 1.75 9.88
C ARG A 357 5.64 2.54 9.02
N LEU A 358 5.31 2.09 7.82
CA LEU A 358 4.52 2.87 6.88
C LEU A 358 3.03 2.87 7.21
N LYS A 359 2.50 4.04 7.58
CA LYS A 359 1.09 4.36 7.75
C LYS A 359 0.86 5.86 7.46
N HIS A 360 1.03 6.28 6.21
CA HIS A 360 1.17 7.71 5.88
C HIS A 360 0.15 8.16 4.83
N ASN A 361 -0.32 9.40 4.99
CA ASN A 361 -1.04 10.09 3.94
C ASN A 361 -0.05 10.51 2.86
N MET A 362 -0.37 10.24 1.60
CA MET A 362 0.45 10.59 0.45
C MET A 362 -0.44 11.15 -0.66
N ARG A 363 0.14 11.97 -1.51
CA ARG A 363 -0.51 12.42 -2.75
C ARG A 363 -0.34 11.35 -3.82
N PHE A 364 -1.43 11.07 -4.54
CA PHE A 364 -1.48 10.05 -5.60
C PHE A 364 -1.73 10.73 -6.93
N VAL A 365 -0.79 10.57 -7.86
CA VAL A 365 -0.97 11.00 -9.25
C VAL A 365 -1.01 9.76 -10.14
N MET A 366 -2.17 9.45 -10.67
CA MET A 366 -2.36 8.33 -11.60
C MET A 366 -2.00 8.77 -13.01
N LEU A 367 -1.22 7.96 -13.73
CA LEU A 367 -0.94 8.19 -15.15
C LEU A 367 -1.95 7.44 -16.00
N VAL A 368 -2.80 8.20 -16.69
CA VAL A 368 -3.88 7.68 -17.54
C VAL A 368 -3.41 7.66 -18.99
N PRO A 369 -3.55 6.55 -19.74
CA PRO A 369 -3.21 6.53 -21.16
C PRO A 369 -3.92 7.64 -21.93
N ARG A 370 -3.22 8.34 -22.83
CA ARG A 370 -3.79 9.47 -23.60
C ARG A 370 -5.00 9.09 -24.46
N SER A 371 -5.15 7.82 -24.82
CA SER A 371 -6.32 7.30 -25.56
C SER A 371 -7.61 7.29 -24.72
N LEU A 372 -7.51 7.42 -23.40
CA LEU A 372 -8.63 7.74 -22.53
C LEU A 372 -8.71 9.26 -22.33
N ASP A 373 -9.90 9.83 -22.51
CA ASP A 373 -10.14 11.24 -22.19
C ASP A 373 -10.54 11.34 -20.70
N PRO A 374 -9.64 11.81 -19.80
CA PRO A 374 -9.99 12.01 -18.39
C PRO A 374 -10.94 13.20 -18.18
N LEU A 375 -11.02 14.12 -19.14
CA LEU A 375 -11.74 15.39 -19.07
C LEU A 375 -13.18 15.35 -19.62
N ALA A 376 -13.56 14.26 -20.29
CA ALA A 376 -14.91 14.10 -20.83
C ALA A 376 -16.02 14.29 -19.78
N ARG A 377 -15.75 13.99 -18.50
CA ARG A 377 -16.68 14.23 -17.39
C ARG A 377 -16.75 15.69 -16.96
N GLY A 378 -15.60 16.38 -16.89
CA GLY A 378 -15.53 17.80 -16.52
C GLY A 378 -16.28 18.71 -17.49
N ARG A 379 -16.36 18.33 -18.77
CA ARG A 379 -17.18 19.03 -19.79
C ARG A 379 -18.70 18.91 -19.58
N LYS A 380 -19.15 17.90 -18.82
CA LYS A 380 -20.58 17.60 -18.60
C LYS A 380 -21.04 17.82 -17.16
N MET A 381 -20.13 18.16 -16.23
CA MET A 381 -20.53 18.52 -14.87
C MET A 381 -21.21 19.90 -14.90
N PRO A 382 -22.45 20.03 -14.38
CA PRO A 382 -23.05 21.34 -14.19
C PRO A 382 -22.13 22.16 -13.29
N LEU A 383 -21.86 23.40 -13.69
CA LEU A 383 -21.20 24.35 -12.80
C LEU A 383 -22.04 24.46 -11.51
N PRO A 384 -21.42 24.57 -10.32
CA PRO A 384 -22.15 24.88 -9.10
C PRO A 384 -22.98 26.14 -9.32
N ASP A 385 -24.21 26.16 -8.82
CA ASP A 385 -25.04 27.36 -8.86
C ASP A 385 -24.25 28.54 -8.29
N ALA A 386 -24.34 29.70 -8.97
CA ALA A 386 -23.69 30.91 -8.51
C ALA A 386 -24.04 31.16 -7.04
N ARG A 387 -23.03 31.52 -6.24
CA ARG A 387 -23.24 31.79 -4.81
C ARG A 387 -24.39 32.81 -4.67
N PRO A 388 -25.32 32.63 -3.71
CA PRO A 388 -26.48 33.53 -3.56
C PRO A 388 -26.09 35.02 -3.47
N SER A 389 -24.86 35.30 -3.04
CA SER A 389 -24.29 36.65 -2.99
C SER A 389 -24.27 37.36 -4.35
N GLU A 390 -24.07 36.68 -5.47
CA GLU A 390 -24.07 37.31 -6.80
C GLU A 390 -25.49 37.62 -7.30
N THR A 391 -26.46 36.77 -6.94
CA THR A 391 -27.88 37.00 -7.25
C THR A 391 -28.47 38.10 -6.36
N ILE A 392 -28.07 38.14 -5.08
CA ILE A 392 -28.49 39.17 -4.12
C ILE A 392 -27.82 40.52 -4.45
N ALA A 393 -26.54 40.55 -4.85
CA ALA A 393 -25.87 41.78 -5.28
C ALA A 393 -26.50 42.42 -6.53
N LYS A 394 -27.15 41.63 -7.38
CA LYS A 394 -27.94 42.14 -8.52
C LYS A 394 -29.32 42.66 -8.12
N LEU A 395 -29.88 42.17 -7.01
CA LEU A 395 -31.17 42.60 -6.46
C LEU A 395 -31.05 43.83 -5.54
N PHE A 396 -29.86 44.06 -4.97
CA PHE A 396 -29.56 45.21 -4.13
C PHE A 396 -28.23 45.84 -4.57
N PRO A 397 -28.24 46.72 -5.59
CA PRO A 397 -27.05 47.50 -5.90
C PRO A 397 -26.69 48.34 -4.68
N GLN A 398 -25.51 48.07 -4.09
CA GLN A 398 -24.99 48.94 -3.04
C GLN A 398 -24.65 50.29 -3.66
N THR A 399 -25.42 51.31 -3.29
CA THR A 399 -25.03 52.71 -3.50
C THR A 399 -23.82 53.00 -2.63
N ASP A 400 -22.72 53.40 -3.26
CA ASP A 400 -21.51 53.84 -2.61
C ASP A 400 -21.80 55.06 -1.70
N PRO A 401 -21.59 54.96 -0.37
CA PRO A 401 -21.89 56.06 0.55
C PRO A 401 -20.99 57.30 0.34
N LEU A 402 -19.94 57.22 -0.50
CA LEU A 402 -19.08 58.36 -0.80
C LEU A 402 -19.62 59.32 -1.88
N ALA A 403 -20.70 58.97 -2.58
CA ALA A 403 -21.25 59.84 -3.63
C ALA A 403 -22.07 61.03 -3.10
N ASP A 404 -22.56 60.98 -1.87
CA ASP A 404 -23.38 62.05 -1.26
C ASP A 404 -22.59 63.07 -0.42
N GLN A 405 -21.30 62.83 -0.14
CA GLN A 405 -20.47 63.78 0.62
C GLN A 405 -19.74 64.84 -0.24
N LEU A 406 -19.90 64.80 -1.56
CA LEU A 406 -19.29 65.79 -2.47
C LEU A 406 -20.26 66.90 -2.93
N LYS A 407 -21.50 66.93 -2.43
CA LYS A 407 -22.48 67.98 -2.77
C LYS A 407 -22.55 69.15 -1.79
N ASP A 408 -21.84 69.11 -0.66
CA ASP A 408 -22.00 70.11 0.42
C ASP A 408 -20.78 71.00 0.69
N ARG A 409 -19.86 71.16 -0.29
CA ARG A 409 -18.75 72.14 -0.19
C ARG A 409 -18.66 73.11 -1.37
N GLY A 410 -19.80 73.43 -1.96
CA GLY A 410 -19.92 74.50 -2.94
C GLY A 410 -20.58 75.75 -2.36
N GLN A 411 -19.86 76.53 -1.54
CA GLN A 411 -20.09 77.99 -1.37
C GLN A 411 -19.05 78.64 -0.43
N ALA A 412 -18.00 79.21 -1.02
CA ALA A 412 -17.43 80.51 -0.64
C ALA A 412 -16.36 80.92 -1.67
N LYS A 413 -16.65 82.00 -2.39
CA LYS A 413 -15.74 82.80 -3.24
C LYS A 413 -14.69 83.51 -2.34
N ASP A 414 -13.55 84.05 -2.75
CA ASP A 414 -13.16 84.86 -3.91
C ASP A 414 -11.62 84.84 -4.07
N GLY A 415 -11.09 85.16 -5.27
CA GLY A 415 -9.82 85.92 -5.38
C GLY A 415 -8.64 85.35 -6.18
N LYS A 416 -8.60 85.68 -7.48
CA LYS A 416 -7.46 85.97 -8.40
C LYS A 416 -6.04 85.37 -8.22
N ALA A 417 -5.64 84.67 -9.29
CA ALA A 417 -4.44 84.85 -10.15
C ALA A 417 -3.02 84.79 -9.57
N GLU A 418 -2.18 83.86 -10.05
CA GLU A 418 -1.12 84.11 -11.06
C GLU A 418 -0.35 82.85 -11.45
N ALA A 419 0.44 82.96 -12.52
CA ALA A 419 0.95 81.91 -13.38
C ALA A 419 2.27 81.22 -12.95
N THR A 420 2.51 80.07 -13.59
CA THR A 420 3.71 79.22 -13.78
C THR A 420 5.04 80.00 -14.03
N PRO A 421 6.27 79.40 -14.09
CA PRO A 421 6.63 78.00 -14.47
C PRO A 421 7.91 77.34 -13.85
N GLN A 422 8.11 76.04 -14.19
CA GLN A 422 9.39 75.31 -14.44
C GLN A 422 10.39 75.13 -13.26
N VAL A 423 11.13 74.02 -13.11
CA VAL A 423 12.28 73.57 -13.93
C VAL A 423 12.61 72.08 -13.65
N ALA A 424 13.21 71.43 -14.65
CA ALA A 424 13.63 70.03 -14.73
C ALA A 424 15.04 69.71 -14.19
N SER A 425 15.25 68.40 -13.96
CA SER A 425 16.48 67.56 -14.06
C SER A 425 17.71 67.82 -13.16
N ALA A 426 18.18 66.77 -12.48
CA ALA A 426 19.53 66.18 -12.63
C ALA A 426 19.66 64.88 -11.81
N ALA A 427 20.34 63.87 -12.36
CA ALA A 427 20.90 62.68 -11.68
C ALA A 427 22.45 62.86 -11.57
N PRO A 428 23.31 61.88 -11.21
CA PRO A 428 23.25 60.68 -10.34
C PRO A 428 24.43 60.60 -9.32
N THR A 429 24.52 59.56 -8.46
CA THR A 429 25.74 58.73 -8.14
C THR A 429 25.54 57.78 -6.93
N ASP A 430 26.04 56.54 -7.08
CA ASP A 430 26.25 55.43 -6.11
C ASP A 430 27.34 55.77 -5.03
N PRO A 431 27.64 54.97 -3.95
CA PRO A 431 27.64 53.49 -3.90
C PRO A 431 27.32 52.78 -2.55
N LYS A 432 27.31 51.44 -2.63
CA LYS A 432 27.13 50.39 -1.60
C LYS A 432 28.42 50.07 -0.81
N PRO A 433 28.35 49.37 0.35
CA PRO A 433 29.27 48.23 0.56
C PRO A 433 28.65 46.97 1.20
N ALA A 434 29.45 45.88 1.19
CA ALA A 434 29.10 44.46 1.25
C ALA A 434 29.52 43.70 2.55
N ILE A 435 29.07 42.44 2.64
CA ILE A 435 29.29 41.42 3.70
C ILE A 435 30.51 40.53 3.35
N PRO A 436 31.32 40.03 4.31
CA PRO A 436 32.39 39.08 4.02
C PRO A 436 32.04 37.61 4.34
N ALA A 437 32.64 36.70 3.57
CA ALA A 437 32.73 35.25 3.78
C ALA A 437 34.15 34.84 4.20
N PRO A 438 34.40 33.68 4.85
CA PRO A 438 35.76 33.21 5.10
C PRO A 438 36.18 32.01 4.23
N GLN A 439 37.48 32.01 3.90
CA GLN A 439 38.21 31.12 2.99
C GLN A 439 38.82 29.89 3.68
N ARG A 440 39.12 28.87 2.85
CA ARG A 440 39.90 27.65 3.14
C ARG A 440 41.40 27.93 3.33
N LYS A 441 42.06 27.14 4.19
CA LYS A 441 43.49 26.81 4.11
C LYS A 441 43.70 25.31 4.38
N ALA A 442 44.68 24.72 3.71
CA ALA A 442 45.12 23.34 3.81
C ALA A 442 46.40 23.22 4.65
N ALA A 443 46.56 22.11 5.40
CA ALA A 443 47.74 21.23 5.44
C ALA A 443 47.74 20.29 6.67
N ALA A 444 48.38 19.12 6.48
CA ALA A 444 48.98 18.20 7.44
C ALA A 444 48.19 16.95 7.90
N THR A 445 48.68 15.82 7.38
CA THR A 445 48.52 14.42 7.80
C THR A 445 49.29 14.09 9.09
N THR A 446 48.71 13.29 10.00
CA THR A 446 49.36 12.27 10.88
C THR A 446 48.28 11.59 11.78
N PRO A 447 48.56 10.41 12.41
CA PRO A 447 47.70 9.23 12.25
C PRO A 447 46.80 8.85 13.44
N VAL A 448 45.92 7.89 13.14
CA VAL A 448 44.97 7.14 13.98
C VAL A 448 45.61 6.48 15.21
N PRO A 449 44.95 6.51 16.39
CA PRO A 449 45.18 5.54 17.46
C PRO A 449 44.14 4.39 17.46
N PRO A 450 44.53 3.16 17.84
CA PRO A 450 43.67 1.96 17.86
C PRO A 450 42.78 1.88 19.13
N PRO A 451 41.84 0.91 19.23
CA PRO A 451 40.71 0.98 20.14
C PRO A 451 41.05 0.55 21.57
N ALA A 452 40.43 1.19 22.55
CA ALA A 452 40.45 0.73 23.93
C ALA A 452 39.32 -0.28 24.17
N THR A 453 39.71 -1.52 24.42
CA THR A 453 38.97 -2.48 25.24
C THR A 453 38.87 -1.96 26.68
N VAL A 454 37.80 -2.34 27.41
CA VAL A 454 37.85 -2.93 28.77
C VAL A 454 36.44 -3.03 29.40
N ALA A 455 36.18 -4.25 29.89
CA ALA A 455 35.39 -4.70 31.05
C ALA A 455 33.86 -4.52 31.15
N GLN A 456 33.21 -5.69 31.10
CA GLN A 456 32.33 -6.25 32.15
C GLN A 456 32.09 -5.39 33.40
N ALA A 457 30.81 -5.16 33.70
CA ALA A 457 30.31 -5.02 35.07
C ALA A 457 28.96 -5.77 35.18
N THR A 458 28.89 -6.58 36.22
CA THR A 458 27.84 -7.52 36.63
C THR A 458 26.77 -6.86 37.52
N ASP A 459 25.49 -7.14 37.23
CA ASP A 459 24.30 -7.33 38.11
C ASP A 459 23.87 -6.27 39.17
N PRO A 460 22.63 -6.30 39.74
CA PRO A 460 21.45 -7.14 39.47
C PRO A 460 20.09 -6.38 39.31
N ALA A 461 19.08 -7.20 39.01
CA ALA A 461 17.64 -6.98 38.87
C ALA A 461 16.92 -5.94 39.77
N THR A 462 15.87 -5.34 39.20
CA THR A 462 14.62 -5.00 39.91
C THR A 462 13.46 -5.58 39.10
N PRO A 463 12.58 -6.42 39.68
CA PRO A 463 11.49 -7.06 38.93
C PRO A 463 10.32 -6.10 38.77
N THR A 464 10.00 -5.73 37.53
CA THR A 464 8.73 -5.05 37.23
C THR A 464 7.60 -6.06 37.39
N ALA A 465 6.73 -5.80 38.37
CA ALA A 465 5.60 -6.67 38.70
C ALA A 465 4.69 -6.91 37.48
N ALA A 466 4.39 -8.18 37.21
CA ALA A 466 3.38 -8.58 36.24
C ALA A 466 2.00 -8.08 36.69
N ILE A 467 1.28 -7.38 35.82
CA ILE A 467 -0.11 -7.00 36.04
C ILE A 467 -0.97 -8.27 35.87
N PRO A 468 -1.71 -8.73 36.90
CA PRO A 468 -2.54 -9.91 36.77
C PRO A 468 -3.81 -9.61 35.96
N LEU A 469 -4.19 -10.58 35.10
CA LEU A 469 -5.41 -10.54 34.29
C LEU A 469 -6.67 -10.50 35.17
N PRO A 470 -7.75 -9.82 34.74
CA PRO A 470 -9.06 -9.95 35.37
C PRO A 470 -9.61 -11.39 35.20
N ALA A 471 -10.31 -11.88 36.23
CA ALA A 471 -10.83 -13.24 36.29
C ALA A 471 -11.77 -13.57 35.10
N PRO A 472 -11.74 -14.82 34.58
CA PRO A 472 -12.62 -15.24 33.51
C PRO A 472 -14.09 -15.13 33.92
N ARG A 473 -14.95 -14.67 33.00
CA ARG A 473 -16.41 -14.65 33.21
C ARG A 473 -16.91 -16.07 33.50
N PRO A 474 -17.88 -16.24 34.43
CA PRO A 474 -18.42 -17.56 34.73
C PRO A 474 -19.03 -18.19 33.47
N ARG A 475 -18.76 -19.50 33.28
CA ARG A 475 -19.40 -20.31 32.24
C ARG A 475 -20.90 -20.27 32.45
N ILE A 476 -21.63 -19.93 31.40
CA ILE A 476 -23.04 -20.27 31.30
C ILE A 476 -23.07 -21.76 30.98
N ASP A 477 -23.60 -22.56 31.90
CA ASP A 477 -23.86 -23.98 31.71
C ASP A 477 -24.98 -24.14 30.66
N ASP A 478 -24.61 -24.45 29.42
CA ASP A 478 -25.53 -25.09 28.48
C ASP A 478 -25.56 -26.59 28.79
N GLY A 479 -26.16 -26.91 29.93
CA GLY A 479 -26.55 -28.25 30.30
C GLY A 479 -27.68 -28.75 29.39
N HIS A 480 -27.57 -30.03 29.01
CA HIS A 480 -28.60 -30.90 28.43
C HIS A 480 -28.82 -30.88 26.91
N TRP A 481 -27.92 -31.54 26.17
CA TRP A 481 -28.36 -32.58 25.23
C TRP A 481 -27.50 -33.84 25.41
N HIS A 482 -28.16 -34.88 25.93
CA HIS A 482 -27.58 -36.14 26.37
C HIS A 482 -26.98 -37.01 25.25
N HIS A 483 -25.91 -37.71 25.64
CA HIS A 483 -25.46 -39.01 25.15
C HIS A 483 -26.55 -39.93 24.58
N ARG A 484 -26.29 -40.52 23.40
CA ARG A 484 -26.32 -41.99 23.14
C ARG A 484 -25.94 -42.31 21.69
N TYR A 485 -25.46 -43.54 21.49
CA TYR A 485 -25.04 -44.25 20.26
C TYR A 485 -23.54 -44.18 19.94
N LEU A 486 -22.72 -45.00 20.62
CA LEU A 486 -22.44 -46.44 20.42
C LEU A 486 -21.37 -46.73 19.37
N ARG A 487 -20.17 -47.03 19.91
CA ARG A 487 -19.18 -47.96 19.35
C ARG A 487 -19.86 -49.26 18.90
N ARG A 488 -19.78 -49.60 17.60
CA ARG A 488 -19.73 -50.98 17.10
C ARG A 488 -19.38 -50.98 15.60
N TYR A 489 -18.66 -52.01 15.15
CA TYR A 489 -18.18 -52.31 13.78
C TYR A 489 -16.89 -51.55 13.39
N TYR A 490 -15.72 -52.19 13.19
CA TYR A 490 -15.46 -53.46 12.54
C TYR A 490 -14.36 -54.28 13.24
N ARG A 491 -14.71 -55.53 13.58
CA ARG A 491 -13.80 -56.68 13.60
C ARG A 491 -14.53 -57.77 12.79
N ASP A 492 -13.81 -58.41 11.89
CA ASP A 492 -14.19 -59.56 11.04
C ASP A 492 -15.10 -59.27 9.83
N ARG A 493 -14.48 -58.99 8.68
CA ARG A 493 -14.56 -59.79 7.44
C ARG A 493 -13.61 -59.27 6.38
#